data_AF-A0A940IZS9-F1
#
_entry.id   AF-A0A940IZS9-F1
#
_cell.length_a   1.000
_cell.length_b   1.000
_cell.length_c   1.000
_cell.angle_alpha   90.00
_cell.angle_beta   90.00
_cell.angle_gamma   90.00
#
_symmetry.space_group_name_H-M   'P 1'
#
loop_
_entity.id
_entity.type
_entity.pdbx_description
1 polymer ?
#
loop_
_entity_poly.entity_id
_entity_poly.type
_entity_poly.pdbx_seq_one_letter_code
_entity_poly.pdbx_strand_id
1 'polypeptide(L)'
;MNSRGLAEEAAGLSAEEQGFLALILVWLQSPLLRLDSSPKGRERTDVCVRLLESSFDAVVGSGVSTLIREVEGSEELLLEEEPEDLSVYRVDFQSALLYALQAAEGNPEAITWCCICVGDSLDFAVEAGLAAEPESLEPALRSLIGSLREAPVLTEDSARRLRSGIREYVDAIAASIG
;
A
#
# COMPACT_ATOMS: atom_id res chain seq x y z
N MET A 1 -1.45 -10.00 10.75
CA MET A 1 -0.08 -10.15 10.17
C MET A 1 1.00 -9.75 11.18
N ASN A 2 2.23 -10.29 11.20
CA ASN A 2 3.30 -9.73 12.06
C ASN A 2 3.99 -8.50 11.43
N SER A 3 3.32 -7.34 11.49
CA SER A 3 3.79 -6.10 10.84
C SER A 3 5.16 -5.62 11.33
N ARG A 4 5.46 -5.80 12.62
CA ARG A 4 6.77 -5.39 13.19
C ARG A 4 7.91 -6.27 12.69
N GLY A 5 7.70 -7.59 12.66
CA GLY A 5 8.70 -8.52 12.13
C GLY A 5 9.00 -8.25 10.64
N LEU A 6 7.97 -7.92 9.86
CA LEU A 6 8.14 -7.56 8.45
C LEU A 6 8.93 -6.25 8.29
N ALA A 7 8.64 -5.23 9.10
CA ALA A 7 9.34 -3.96 9.08
C ALA A 7 10.82 -4.11 9.47
N GLU A 8 11.14 -4.91 10.48
CA GLU A 8 12.52 -5.22 10.87
C GLU A 8 13.31 -5.87 9.73
N GLU A 9 12.69 -6.76 8.97
CA GLU A 9 13.33 -7.32 7.78
C GLU A 9 13.46 -6.30 6.66
N ALA A 10 12.43 -5.50 6.41
CA ALA A 10 12.47 -4.47 5.38
C ALA A 10 13.54 -3.40 5.65
N ALA A 11 13.91 -3.15 6.91
CA ALA A 11 14.95 -2.18 7.29
C ALA A 11 16.34 -2.47 6.68
N GLY A 12 16.59 -3.71 6.23
CA GLY A 12 17.82 -4.08 5.53
C GLY A 12 17.84 -3.74 4.03
N LEU A 13 16.74 -3.23 3.48
CA LEU A 13 16.61 -2.80 2.08
C LEU A 13 17.09 -1.36 1.89
N SER A 14 17.43 -0.99 0.67
CA SER A 14 17.64 0.42 0.27
C SER A 14 16.33 1.23 0.35
N ALA A 15 16.42 2.55 0.36
CA ALA A 15 15.24 3.42 0.43
C ALA A 15 14.23 3.14 -0.70
N GLU A 16 14.70 3.03 -1.95
CA GLU A 16 13.86 2.72 -3.12
C GLU A 16 13.14 1.37 -2.95
N GLU A 17 13.85 0.34 -2.50
CA GLU A 17 13.28 -0.99 -2.26
C GLU A 17 12.28 -1.00 -1.09
N GLN A 18 12.55 -0.24 -0.02
CA GLN A 18 11.60 -0.05 1.08
C GLN A 18 10.33 0.65 0.58
N GLY A 19 10.48 1.71 -0.21
CA GLY A 19 9.37 2.41 -0.84
C GLY A 19 8.55 1.51 -1.75
N PHE A 20 9.21 0.70 -2.57
CA PHE A 20 8.53 -0.24 -3.46
C PHE A 20 7.77 -1.32 -2.68
N LEU A 21 8.39 -1.91 -1.66
CA LEU A 21 7.71 -2.86 -0.76
C LEU A 21 6.52 -2.20 -0.07
N ALA A 22 6.66 -0.98 0.42
CA ALA A 22 5.57 -0.23 1.04
C ALA A 22 4.41 0.01 0.06
N LEU A 23 4.69 0.35 -1.20
CA LEU A 23 3.66 0.48 -2.23
C LEU A 23 2.94 -0.84 -2.52
N ILE A 24 3.64 -1.98 -2.45
CA ILE A 24 3.01 -3.31 -2.52
C ILE A 24 2.04 -3.52 -1.35
N LEU A 25 2.42 -3.11 -0.13
CA LEU A 25 1.53 -3.17 1.04
C LEU A 25 0.30 -2.28 0.86
N VAL A 26 0.47 -1.04 0.41
CA VAL A 26 -0.64 -0.13 0.08
C VAL A 26 -1.55 -0.74 -0.99
N TRP A 27 -0.98 -1.42 -1.98
CA TRP A 27 -1.75 -2.08 -3.02
C TRP A 27 -2.60 -3.24 -2.50
N LEU A 28 -2.11 -4.00 -1.52
CA LEU A 28 -2.89 -5.04 -0.84
C LEU A 28 -4.11 -4.47 -0.10
N GLN A 29 -4.02 -3.24 0.41
CA GLN A 29 -5.13 -2.54 1.05
C GLN A 29 -6.14 -1.96 0.04
N SER A 30 -5.72 -1.66 -1.19
CA SER A 30 -6.54 -0.98 -2.20
C SER A 30 -7.94 -1.58 -2.46
N PRO A 31 -8.20 -2.90 -2.33
CA PRO A 31 -9.55 -3.43 -2.49
C PRO A 31 -10.56 -2.89 -1.48
N LEU A 32 -10.14 -2.53 -0.25
CA LEU A 32 -11.01 -1.98 0.79
C LEU A 32 -11.64 -0.64 0.39
N LEU A 33 -11.01 0.09 -0.53
CA LEU A 33 -11.56 1.33 -1.09
C LEU A 33 -12.89 1.12 -1.83
N ARG A 34 -13.22 -0.13 -2.20
CA ARG A 34 -14.47 -0.48 -2.90
C ARG A 34 -15.67 -0.64 -1.95
N LEU A 35 -15.45 -0.66 -0.63
CA LEU A 35 -16.52 -0.75 0.36
C LEU A 35 -17.53 0.40 0.23
N ASP A 36 -17.05 1.61 -0.12
CA ASP A 36 -17.94 2.69 -0.52
C ASP A 36 -18.23 2.63 -2.02
N SER A 37 -19.37 2.00 -2.32
CA SER A 37 -19.91 1.83 -3.67
C SER A 37 -20.76 3.01 -4.16
N SER A 38 -20.77 4.15 -3.47
CA SER A 38 -21.43 5.36 -3.97
C SER A 38 -20.73 5.91 -5.23
N PRO A 39 -21.39 6.75 -6.05
CA PRO A 39 -20.73 7.40 -7.19
C PRO A 39 -19.48 8.20 -6.80
N LYS A 40 -19.57 8.99 -5.72
CA LYS A 40 -18.44 9.76 -5.17
C LYS A 40 -17.35 8.84 -4.64
N GLY A 41 -17.75 7.73 -4.01
CA GLY A 41 -16.83 6.72 -3.53
C GLY A 41 -15.99 6.08 -4.63
N ARG A 42 -16.63 5.69 -5.74
CA ARG A 42 -15.94 5.17 -6.92
C ARG A 42 -14.97 6.17 -7.51
N GLU A 43 -15.39 7.43 -7.67
CA GLU A 43 -14.54 8.51 -8.17
C GLU A 43 -13.28 8.69 -7.31
N ARG A 44 -13.43 8.72 -5.98
CA ARG A 44 -12.31 8.80 -5.03
C ARG A 44 -11.40 7.58 -5.14
N THR A 45 -11.97 6.38 -5.22
CA THR A 45 -11.20 5.13 -5.40
C THR A 45 -10.37 5.16 -6.67
N ASP A 46 -10.92 5.68 -7.78
CA ASP A 46 -10.17 5.84 -9.03
C ASP A 46 -8.98 6.81 -8.87
N VAL A 47 -9.14 7.88 -8.09
CA VAL A 47 -8.05 8.80 -7.74
C VAL A 47 -6.98 8.11 -6.89
N CYS A 48 -7.37 7.39 -5.83
CA CYS A 48 -6.44 6.62 -4.98
C CYS A 48 -5.61 5.63 -5.80
N VAL A 49 -6.27 4.86 -6.66
CA VAL A 49 -5.60 3.85 -7.51
C VAL A 49 -4.65 4.52 -8.50
N ARG A 50 -5.05 5.63 -9.12
CA ARG A 50 -4.18 6.39 -10.03
C ARG A 50 -2.92 6.91 -9.31
N LEU A 51 -3.05 7.43 -8.10
CA LEU A 51 -1.92 7.93 -7.31
C LEU A 51 -0.98 6.79 -6.89
N LEU A 52 -1.52 5.64 -6.50
CA LEU A 52 -0.74 4.44 -6.21
C LEU A 52 0.04 3.96 -7.45
N GLU A 53 -0.60 3.88 -8.62
CA GLU A 53 0.08 3.49 -9.86
C GLU A 53 1.20 4.47 -10.21
N SER A 54 0.94 5.79 -10.12
CA SER A 54 1.94 6.83 -10.38
C SER A 54 3.11 6.75 -9.39
N SER A 55 2.85 6.30 -8.15
CA SER A 55 3.88 6.13 -7.13
C SER A 55 4.83 4.98 -7.44
N PHE A 56 4.35 3.90 -8.05
CA PHE A 56 5.25 2.81 -8.51
C PHE A 56 6.26 3.31 -9.53
N ASP A 57 5.82 4.12 -10.50
CA ASP A 57 6.71 4.69 -11.52
C ASP A 57 7.73 5.66 -10.89
N ALA A 58 7.31 6.46 -9.91
CA ALA A 58 8.17 7.45 -9.28
C ALA A 58 9.24 6.86 -8.35
N VAL A 59 8.95 5.75 -7.67
CA VAL A 59 9.93 5.06 -6.79
C VAL A 59 11.04 4.39 -7.60
N VAL A 60 10.73 3.91 -8.81
CA VAL A 60 11.73 3.30 -9.70
C VAL A 60 12.51 4.35 -10.50
N GLY A 61 11.94 5.54 -10.67
CA GLY A 61 12.53 6.64 -11.44
C GLY A 61 12.87 7.85 -10.58
N SER A 62 12.28 8.99 -10.94
CA SER A 62 12.43 10.26 -10.22
C SER A 62 11.07 10.94 -10.10
N GLY A 63 10.71 11.45 -8.92
CA GLY A 63 9.46 12.20 -8.76
C GLY A 63 8.76 12.06 -7.42
N VAL A 64 9.28 11.26 -6.49
CA VAL A 64 8.68 10.98 -5.17
C VAL A 64 8.27 12.26 -4.44
N SER A 65 9.17 13.25 -4.30
CA SER A 65 8.86 14.54 -3.64
C SER A 65 7.72 15.34 -4.28
N THR A 66 7.45 15.17 -5.58
CA THR A 66 6.34 15.84 -6.26
C THR A 66 5.03 15.12 -5.96
N LEU A 67 5.05 13.78 -5.98
CA LEU A 67 3.89 12.96 -5.62
C LEU A 67 3.50 13.10 -4.16
N ILE A 68 4.44 13.24 -3.23
CA ILE A 68 4.10 13.50 -1.82
C ILE A 68 3.19 14.73 -1.71
N ARG A 69 3.54 15.84 -2.38
CA ARG A 69 2.71 17.06 -2.35
C ARG A 69 1.36 16.85 -3.02
N GLU A 70 1.30 16.05 -4.08
CA GLU A 70 0.03 15.71 -4.76
C GLU A 70 -0.88 14.89 -3.84
N VAL A 71 -0.32 13.92 -3.12
CA VAL A 71 -1.06 13.08 -2.16
C VAL A 71 -1.50 13.87 -0.93
N GLU A 72 -0.65 14.75 -0.39
CA GLU A 72 -1.01 15.62 0.75
C GLU A 72 -2.08 16.65 0.37
N GLY A 73 -2.11 17.09 -0.90
CA GLY A 73 -3.03 18.11 -1.40
C GLY A 73 -4.32 17.60 -2.03
N SER A 74 -4.53 16.28 -2.15
CA SER A 74 -5.72 15.73 -2.81
C SER A 74 -6.95 15.82 -1.92
N GLU A 75 -7.90 16.68 -2.30
CA GLU A 75 -9.20 16.84 -1.64
C GLU A 75 -10.02 15.53 -1.64
N GLU A 76 -9.77 14.65 -2.62
CA GLU A 76 -10.41 13.33 -2.72
C GLU A 76 -9.95 12.36 -1.64
N LEU A 77 -8.75 12.59 -1.08
CA LEU A 77 -8.19 11.84 0.04
C LEU A 77 -8.48 12.52 1.39
N LEU A 78 -8.79 13.82 1.41
CA LEU A 78 -9.14 14.57 2.62
C LEU A 78 -10.62 14.38 2.96
N LEU A 79 -10.89 13.63 4.03
CA LEU A 79 -12.24 13.24 4.42
C LEU A 79 -12.83 14.16 5.48
N GLU A 80 -13.24 15.36 5.07
CA GLU A 80 -14.07 16.22 5.94
C GLU A 80 -15.54 15.73 6.02
N GLU A 81 -15.99 14.86 5.10
CA GLU A 81 -17.39 14.45 4.96
C GLU A 81 -17.56 13.00 4.45
N GLU A 82 -17.23 12.00 5.27
CA GLU A 82 -17.62 10.60 5.00
C GLU A 82 -18.52 10.05 6.09
N PRO A 83 -19.39 9.06 5.77
CA PRO A 83 -20.09 8.29 6.80
C PRO A 83 -19.02 7.70 7.72
N GLU A 84 -19.13 7.99 9.03
CA GLU A 84 -18.06 7.83 10.03
C GLU A 84 -17.34 6.46 9.97
N ASP A 85 -18.02 5.41 9.53
CA ASP A 85 -17.53 4.03 9.55
C ASP A 85 -16.63 3.62 8.36
N LEU A 86 -16.76 4.23 7.17
CA LEU A 86 -16.01 3.82 5.96
C LEU A 86 -14.86 4.76 5.59
N SER A 87 -14.87 5.99 6.14
CA SER A 87 -13.79 6.98 6.00
C SER A 87 -12.42 6.44 6.37
N VAL A 88 -12.38 5.58 7.37
CA VAL A 88 -11.13 5.13 7.98
C VAL A 88 -10.21 4.48 6.95
N TYR A 89 -10.73 3.69 6.01
CA TYR A 89 -9.92 2.98 5.03
C TYR A 89 -9.25 3.90 4.01
N ARG A 90 -9.87 5.04 3.68
CA ARG A 90 -9.29 6.03 2.77
C ARG A 90 -8.22 6.86 3.44
N VAL A 91 -8.45 7.26 4.70
CA VAL A 91 -7.42 7.94 5.51
C VAL A 91 -6.22 7.04 5.71
N ASP A 92 -6.46 5.76 6.04
CA ASP A 92 -5.41 4.78 6.21
C ASP A 92 -4.67 4.54 4.88
N PHE A 93 -5.39 4.44 3.76
CA PHE A 93 -4.76 4.30 2.45
C PHE A 93 -3.87 5.50 2.09
N GLN A 94 -4.36 6.72 2.29
CA GLN A 94 -3.57 7.94 2.07
C GLN A 94 -2.33 7.95 2.97
N SER A 95 -2.51 7.65 4.26
CA SER A 95 -1.41 7.62 5.24
C SER A 95 -0.37 6.57 4.86
N ALA A 96 -0.79 5.36 4.49
CA ALA A 96 0.08 4.29 4.04
C ALA A 96 0.81 4.68 2.74
N LEU A 97 0.14 5.33 1.79
CA LEU A 97 0.76 5.82 0.55
C LEU A 97 1.82 6.89 0.85
N LEU A 98 1.55 7.81 1.77
CA LEU A 98 2.53 8.81 2.23
C LEU A 98 3.74 8.16 2.91
N TYR A 99 3.52 7.19 3.80
CA TYR A 99 4.61 6.44 4.41
C TYR A 99 5.43 5.67 3.36
N ALA A 100 4.80 5.11 2.34
CA ALA A 100 5.52 4.44 1.26
C ALA A 100 6.43 5.39 0.48
N LEU A 101 5.93 6.58 0.13
CA LEU A 101 6.73 7.61 -0.55
C LEU A 101 7.84 8.14 0.35
N GLN A 102 7.59 8.37 1.64
CA GLN A 102 8.62 8.80 2.59
C GLN A 102 9.70 7.74 2.80
N ALA A 103 9.34 6.45 2.79
CA ALA A 103 10.32 5.36 2.84
C ALA A 103 11.24 5.40 1.61
N ALA A 104 10.68 5.68 0.42
CA ALA A 104 11.46 5.88 -0.80
C ALA A 104 12.42 7.08 -0.73
N GLU A 105 12.08 8.12 0.04
CA GLU A 105 12.98 9.25 0.32
C GLU A 105 14.00 8.97 1.44
N GLY A 106 13.98 7.77 2.01
CA GLY A 106 14.92 7.34 3.05
C GLY A 106 14.51 7.70 4.47
N ASN A 107 13.23 7.95 4.74
CA ASN A 107 12.72 8.04 6.11
C ASN A 107 12.70 6.64 6.75
N PRO A 108 13.56 6.35 7.74
CA PRO A 108 13.73 5.00 8.27
C PRO A 108 12.52 4.49 9.07
N GLU A 109 11.68 5.38 9.59
CA GLU A 109 10.48 4.98 10.35
C GLU A 109 9.28 4.71 9.46
N ALA A 110 9.28 5.25 8.23
CA ALA A 110 8.11 5.26 7.38
C ALA A 110 7.67 3.86 6.95
N ILE A 111 8.62 2.96 6.63
CA ILE A 111 8.29 1.56 6.31
C ILE A 111 7.59 0.86 7.49
N THR A 112 7.99 1.17 8.72
CA THR A 112 7.39 0.58 9.93
C THR A 112 5.95 1.05 10.08
N TRP A 113 5.71 2.35 9.94
CA TRP A 113 4.37 2.93 10.01
C TRP A 113 3.48 2.44 8.86
N CYS A 114 4.01 2.26 7.66
CA CYS A 114 3.29 1.66 6.55
C CYS A 114 2.86 0.22 6.86
N CYS A 115 3.76 -0.61 7.39
CA CYS A 115 3.44 -2.01 7.75
C CYS A 115 2.35 -2.09 8.82
N ILE A 116 2.43 -1.22 9.84
CA ILE A 116 1.44 -1.15 10.92
C ILE A 116 0.09 -0.70 10.34
N CYS A 117 0.05 0.42 9.63
CA CYS A 117 -1.17 1.00 9.07
C CYS A 117 -1.91 0.01 8.17
N VAL A 118 -1.21 -0.61 7.21
CA VAL A 118 -1.81 -1.61 6.31
C VAL A 118 -2.27 -2.84 7.07
N GLY A 119 -1.46 -3.34 8.01
CA GLY A 119 -1.80 -4.51 8.82
C GLY A 119 -3.06 -4.29 9.65
N ASP A 120 -3.12 -3.18 10.38
CA ASP A 120 -4.25 -2.81 11.24
C ASP A 120 -5.53 -2.61 10.39
N SER A 121 -5.42 -1.97 9.22
CA SER A 121 -6.53 -1.79 8.28
C SER A 121 -7.11 -3.13 7.78
N LEU A 122 -6.24 -4.08 7.41
CA LEU A 122 -6.67 -5.41 6.94
C LEU A 122 -7.26 -6.24 8.09
N ASP A 123 -6.62 -6.26 9.25
CA ASP A 123 -7.09 -6.98 10.43
C ASP A 123 -8.46 -6.41 10.88
N PHE A 124 -8.62 -5.08 10.88
CA PHE A 124 -9.90 -4.42 11.19
C PHE A 124 -11.01 -4.79 10.20
N ALA A 125 -10.73 -4.86 8.90
CA ALA A 125 -11.73 -5.27 7.89
C ALA A 125 -12.22 -6.70 8.11
N VAL A 126 -11.34 -7.61 8.54
CA VAL A 126 -11.69 -8.99 8.89
C VAL A 126 -12.51 -9.03 10.18
N GLU A 127 -12.07 -8.33 11.23
CA GLU A 127 -12.79 -8.28 12.51
C GLU A 127 -14.19 -7.66 12.40
N ALA A 128 -14.34 -6.65 11.54
CA ALA A 128 -15.62 -6.02 11.23
C ALA A 128 -16.53 -6.89 10.33
N GLY A 129 -16.04 -8.03 9.82
CA GLY A 129 -16.78 -8.92 8.92
C GLY A 129 -16.98 -8.36 7.51
N LEU A 130 -16.16 -7.38 7.11
CA LEU A 130 -16.21 -6.74 5.78
C LEU A 130 -15.37 -7.49 4.74
N ALA A 131 -14.39 -8.28 5.19
CA ALA A 131 -13.58 -9.16 4.37
C ALA A 131 -13.39 -10.53 5.04
N ALA A 132 -13.25 -11.59 4.25
CA ALA A 132 -12.81 -12.88 4.81
C ALA A 132 -11.32 -12.84 5.17
N GLU A 133 -10.93 -13.63 6.17
CA GLU A 133 -9.51 -13.80 6.53
C GLU A 133 -8.73 -14.36 5.32
N PRO A 134 -7.78 -13.59 4.77
CA PRO A 134 -7.01 -14.05 3.62
C PRO A 134 -6.03 -15.16 4.04
N GLU A 135 -5.60 -15.99 3.07
CA GLU A 135 -4.41 -16.82 3.28
C GLU A 135 -3.24 -15.94 3.72
N SER A 136 -2.39 -16.48 4.60
CA SER A 136 -1.28 -15.70 5.17
C SER A 136 -0.40 -15.09 4.08
N LEU A 137 -0.37 -13.76 4.02
CA LEU A 137 0.46 -12.97 3.08
C LEU A 137 1.93 -12.93 3.51
N GLU A 138 2.22 -13.27 4.76
CA GLU A 138 3.53 -13.10 5.36
C GLU A 138 4.65 -13.89 4.65
N PRO A 139 4.47 -15.17 4.24
CA PRO A 139 5.48 -15.89 3.47
C PRO A 139 5.78 -15.23 2.10
N ALA A 140 4.75 -14.72 1.42
CA ALA A 140 4.90 -14.06 0.13
C ALA A 140 5.65 -12.72 0.27
N LEU A 141 5.29 -11.92 1.27
CA LEU A 141 5.98 -10.65 1.56
C LEU A 141 7.44 -10.85 1.98
N ARG A 142 7.74 -11.87 2.79
CA ARG A 142 9.14 -12.23 3.13
C ARG A 142 9.92 -12.72 1.91
N SER A 143 9.28 -13.50 1.02
CA SER A 143 9.90 -13.92 -0.24
C SER A 143 10.18 -12.73 -1.18
N LEU A 144 9.29 -11.73 -1.22
CA LEU A 144 9.50 -10.48 -1.92
C LEU A 144 10.68 -9.68 -1.34
N ILE A 145 10.79 -9.57 -0.02
CA ILE A 145 11.96 -8.93 0.64
C ILE A 145 13.26 -9.65 0.23
N GLY A 146 13.27 -10.98 0.23
CA GLY A 146 14.41 -11.77 -0.25
C GLY A 146 14.76 -11.44 -1.70
N SER A 147 13.75 -11.38 -2.58
CA SER A 147 13.93 -11.06 -3.99
C SER A 147 14.46 -9.63 -4.22
N LEU A 148 14.02 -8.67 -3.41
CA LEU A 148 14.52 -7.29 -3.45
C LEU A 148 15.98 -7.24 -3.02
N ARG A 149 16.36 -7.88 -1.91
CA ARG A 149 17.76 -7.93 -1.44
C ARG A 149 18.74 -8.54 -2.43
N GLU A 150 18.28 -9.51 -3.22
CA GLU A 150 19.11 -10.20 -4.22
C GLU A 150 19.21 -9.43 -5.55
N ALA A 151 18.35 -8.44 -5.78
CA ALA A 151 18.36 -7.62 -6.97
C ALA A 151 19.43 -6.53 -6.86
N PRO A 152 20.36 -6.40 -7.84
CA PRO A 152 21.44 -5.40 -7.74
C PRO A 152 20.93 -3.95 -7.87
N VAL A 153 19.78 -3.73 -8.52
CA VAL A 153 19.09 -2.43 -8.68
C VAL A 153 17.61 -2.71 -8.95
N LEU A 154 16.71 -1.93 -8.33
CA LEU A 154 15.29 -1.94 -8.67
C LEU A 154 15.08 -1.22 -10.02
N THR A 155 14.79 -2.00 -11.06
CA THR A 155 14.46 -1.51 -12.41
C THR A 155 12.95 -1.58 -12.68
N GLU A 156 12.47 -0.89 -13.71
CA GLU A 156 11.05 -0.97 -14.13
C GLU A 156 10.63 -2.41 -14.45
N ASP A 157 11.50 -3.17 -15.11
CA ASP A 157 11.22 -4.55 -15.49
C ASP A 157 11.17 -5.48 -14.27
N SER A 158 12.08 -5.31 -13.30
CA SER A 158 12.02 -6.09 -12.06
C SER A 158 10.80 -5.71 -11.22
N ALA A 159 10.51 -4.41 -11.09
CA ALA A 159 9.33 -3.91 -10.40
C ALA A 159 8.04 -4.49 -11.00
N ARG A 160 7.91 -4.50 -12.33
CA ARG A 160 6.77 -5.08 -13.04
C ARG A 160 6.60 -6.57 -12.75
N ARG A 161 7.69 -7.35 -12.76
CA ARG A 161 7.65 -8.79 -12.46
C ARG A 161 7.25 -9.06 -11.02
N LEU A 162 7.82 -8.33 -10.06
CA LEU A 162 7.50 -8.46 -8.64
C LEU A 162 6.03 -8.09 -8.38
N ARG A 163 5.53 -7.01 -8.98
CA ARG A 163 4.09 -6.65 -8.93
C ARG A 163 3.20 -7.75 -9.49
N SER A 164 3.59 -8.37 -10.61
CA SER A 164 2.81 -9.46 -11.19
C SER A 164 2.68 -10.66 -10.25
N GLY A 165 3.70 -10.95 -9.43
CA GLY A 165 3.66 -12.05 -8.46
C GLY A 165 2.75 -11.79 -7.27
N ILE A 166 2.49 -10.52 -6.93
CA ILE A 166 1.60 -10.16 -5.81
C ILE A 166 0.13 -9.98 -6.26
N ARG A 167 -0.11 -9.82 -7.56
CA ARG A 167 -1.45 -9.53 -8.11
C ARG A 167 -2.53 -10.52 -7.67
N GLU A 168 -2.20 -11.82 -7.62
CA GLU A 168 -3.16 -12.85 -7.20
C GLU A 168 -3.67 -12.66 -5.77
N TYR A 169 -2.84 -12.11 -4.88
CA TYR A 169 -3.24 -11.80 -3.50
C TYR A 169 -4.16 -10.59 -3.44
N VAL A 170 -3.87 -9.55 -4.22
CA VAL A 170 -4.74 -8.37 -4.32
C VAL A 170 -6.12 -8.77 -4.87
N ASP A 171 -6.14 -9.62 -5.90
CA ASP A 171 -7.37 -10.14 -6.48
C ASP A 171 -8.14 -11.04 -5.50
N ALA A 172 -7.44 -11.84 -4.69
CA ALA A 172 -8.05 -12.67 -3.65
C ALA A 172 -8.69 -11.84 -2.52
N ILE A 173 -8.03 -10.77 -2.06
CA ILE A 173 -8.60 -9.81 -1.10
C ILE A 173 -9.82 -9.12 -1.71
N ALA A 174 -9.73 -8.69 -2.97
CA ALA A 174 -10.87 -8.07 -3.65
C ALA A 174 -12.07 -9.02 -3.78
N ALA A 175 -11.83 -10.31 -4.00
CA ALA A 175 -12.87 -11.33 -4.07
C ALA A 175 -13.47 -11.70 -2.71
N SER A 176 -12.80 -11.37 -1.60
CA SER A 176 -13.27 -11.65 -0.24
C SER A 176 -14.13 -10.55 0.37
N ILE A 177 -14.19 -9.39 -0.27
CA ILE A 177 -15.03 -8.25 0.14
C ILE A 177 -16.47 -8.48 -0.36
N GLY A 178 -17.41 -8.43 0.58
CA GLY A 178 -18.85 -8.72 0.38
C GLY A 178 -19.66 -7.61 -0.28
#